data_AF-A0A556P665-F1
#
_entry.id   AF-A0A556P665-F1
#
_cell.length_a   1.000
_cell.length_b   1.000
_cell.length_c   1.000
_cell.angle_alpha   90.00
_cell.angle_beta   90.00
_cell.angle_gamma   90.00
#
_symmetry.space_group_name_H-M   'P 1'
#
loop_
_entity.id
_entity.type
_entity.pdbx_description
1 polymer ?
#
loop_
_entity_poly.entity_id
_entity_poly.type
_entity_poly.pdbx_seq_one_letter_code
_entity_poly.pdbx_strand_id
1 'polypeptide(L)'
;KELDYVRPELSHLNESWVGDSISHRLESAKQRYLDTVGQKMQAKAAPIREGVIVIKQETTMQELQQFATVCKERFGIEAFQIHIHKDEGYMNAKQWTPNLHAHVVFDWTQPNGKSVRLSRDDMAELQTIASETLGMERGVSSDRKHLSAMQYKTECAKEQLQELSNDISSALD
;
A
#
# COMPACT_ATOMS: atom_id res chain seq x y z
N LYS A 1 -6.15 -1.77 -22.61
CA LYS A 1 -7.15 -2.63 -21.94
C LYS A 1 -7.75 -1.80 -20.83
N GLU A 2 -9.05 -1.50 -20.88
CA GLU A 2 -9.76 -0.91 -19.74
C GLU A 2 -9.72 -1.90 -18.58
N LEU A 3 -9.45 -1.39 -17.38
CA LEU A 3 -9.43 -2.19 -16.16
C LEU A 3 -10.86 -2.20 -15.61
N ASP A 4 -11.46 -3.38 -15.52
CA ASP A 4 -12.84 -3.61 -15.08
C ASP A 4 -13.14 -3.16 -13.64
N TYR A 5 -12.09 -2.98 -12.84
CA TYR A 5 -12.16 -2.53 -11.45
C TYR A 5 -11.97 -1.02 -11.26
N VAL A 6 -11.63 -0.27 -12.31
CA VAL A 6 -11.45 1.19 -12.27
C VAL A 6 -12.67 1.86 -12.85
N ARG A 7 -13.15 2.91 -12.18
CA ARG A 7 -14.25 3.78 -12.64
C ARG A 7 -13.71 5.12 -13.12
N PRO A 8 -13.53 5.32 -14.45
CA PRO A 8 -12.96 6.55 -14.99
C PRO A 8 -13.73 7.82 -14.56
N GLU A 9 -15.04 7.70 -14.33
CA GLU A 9 -15.88 8.79 -13.84
C GLU A 9 -15.49 9.28 -12.43
N LEU A 10 -14.81 8.45 -11.64
CA LEU A 10 -14.35 8.77 -10.29
C LEU A 10 -12.87 9.19 -10.24
N SER A 11 -12.10 9.03 -11.31
CA SER A 11 -10.65 9.30 -11.30
C SER A 11 -10.29 10.77 -10.97
N HIS A 12 -11.23 11.70 -11.15
CA HIS A 12 -11.08 13.10 -10.73
C HIS A 12 -11.04 13.29 -9.20
N LEU A 13 -11.43 12.27 -8.43
CA LEU A 13 -11.34 12.23 -6.98
C LEU A 13 -9.99 11.71 -6.48
N ASN A 14 -9.15 11.17 -7.36
CA ASN A 14 -7.82 10.73 -7.02
C ASN A 14 -6.93 11.94 -6.74
N GLU A 15 -6.00 11.77 -5.81
CA GLU A 15 -5.05 12.81 -5.43
C GLU A 15 -3.63 12.25 -5.53
N SER A 16 -2.66 13.09 -5.86
CA SER A 16 -1.27 12.67 -5.95
C SER A 16 -0.35 13.77 -5.48
N TRP A 17 0.61 13.39 -4.64
CA TRP A 17 1.73 14.21 -4.23
C TRP A 17 3.02 13.52 -4.66
N VAL A 18 3.86 14.25 -5.39
CA VAL A 18 5.13 13.74 -5.93
C VAL A 18 6.22 14.74 -5.58
N GLY A 19 7.06 14.39 -4.60
CA GLY A 19 8.23 15.17 -4.22
C GLY A 19 9.47 14.84 -5.05
N ASP A 20 9.56 13.60 -5.55
CA ASP A 20 10.68 13.11 -6.37
C ASP A 20 10.21 11.99 -7.31
N SER A 21 10.99 11.69 -8.36
CA SER A 21 10.72 10.53 -9.22
C SER A 21 11.36 9.27 -8.65
N ILE A 22 10.76 8.11 -8.89
CA ILE A 22 11.31 6.80 -8.48
C ILE A 22 12.71 6.59 -9.08
N SER A 23 12.92 6.94 -10.35
CA SER A 23 14.22 6.79 -11.01
C SER A 23 15.30 7.64 -10.35
N HIS A 24 15.03 8.93 -10.13
CA HIS A 24 15.98 9.84 -9.50
C HIS A 24 16.27 9.44 -8.04
N ARG A 25 15.24 9.04 -7.29
CA ARG A 25 15.41 8.57 -5.91
C ARG A 25 16.23 7.27 -5.84
N LEU A 26 16.01 6.35 -6.78
CA LEU A 26 16.76 5.10 -6.88
C LEU A 26 18.24 5.33 -7.22
N GLU A 27 18.51 6.23 -8.16
CA GLU A 27 19.88 6.64 -8.52
C GLU A 27 20.58 7.28 -7.32
N SER A 28 19.90 8.20 -6.63
CA SER A 28 20.41 8.84 -5.41
C SER A 28 20.74 7.82 -4.32
N ALA A 29 19.87 6.83 -4.07
CA ALA A 29 20.11 5.77 -3.09
C ALA A 29 21.31 4.88 -3.48
N LYS A 30 21.45 4.54 -4.77
CA LYS A 30 22.60 3.76 -5.28
C LYS A 30 23.91 4.52 -5.15
N GLN A 31 23.92 5.80 -5.49
CA GLN A 31 25.09 6.66 -5.38
C GLN A 31 25.49 6.83 -3.91
N ARG A 32 24.54 7.14 -3.04
CA ARG A 32 24.77 7.23 -1.58
C ARG A 32 25.39 5.95 -1.02
N TYR A 33 24.87 4.78 -1.41
CA TYR A 33 25.44 3.50 -1.00
C TYR A 33 26.87 3.29 -1.52
N LEU A 34 27.15 3.66 -2.76
CA LEU A 34 28.49 3.57 -3.33
C LEU A 34 29.47 4.48 -2.59
N ASP A 35 29.08 5.72 -2.30
CA ASP A 35 29.93 6.71 -1.65
C ASP A 35 30.23 6.35 -0.20
N THR A 36 29.26 5.77 0.53
CA THR A 36 29.41 5.45 1.95
C THR A 36 29.95 4.05 2.22
N VAL A 37 29.58 3.06 1.41
CA VAL A 37 29.97 1.66 1.61
C VAL A 37 31.16 1.26 0.71
N GLY A 38 31.44 2.02 -0.35
CA GLY A 38 32.57 1.78 -1.24
C GLY A 38 32.35 0.66 -2.26
N GLN A 39 31.11 0.19 -2.43
CA GLN A 39 30.78 -0.85 -3.40
C GLN A 39 29.43 -0.61 -4.08
N LYS A 40 29.20 -1.27 -5.22
CA LYS A 40 27.91 -1.20 -5.92
C LYS A 40 26.81 -1.89 -5.12
N MET A 41 25.61 -1.29 -5.13
CA MET A 41 24.42 -1.87 -4.53
C MET A 41 24.07 -3.20 -5.21
N GLN A 42 23.67 -4.19 -4.41
CA GLN A 42 23.29 -5.51 -4.90
C GLN A 42 22.01 -5.44 -5.73
N ALA A 43 21.92 -6.23 -6.80
CA ALA A 43 20.76 -6.24 -7.69
C ALA A 43 19.43 -6.61 -7.00
N LYS A 44 19.48 -7.39 -5.91
CA LYS A 44 18.31 -7.79 -5.12
C LYS A 44 17.94 -6.79 -4.01
N ALA A 45 18.69 -5.71 -3.85
CA ALA A 45 18.36 -4.70 -2.85
C ALA A 45 17.07 -3.97 -3.25
N ALA A 46 16.23 -3.68 -2.26
CA ALA A 46 14.99 -2.91 -2.41
C ALA A 46 15.11 -1.61 -1.62
N PRO A 47 15.84 -0.60 -2.14
CA PRO A 47 16.02 0.69 -1.47
C PRO A 47 14.76 1.57 -1.51
N ILE A 48 13.81 1.25 -2.38
CA ILE A 48 12.50 1.90 -2.44
C ILE A 48 11.45 0.85 -2.10
N ARG A 49 10.49 1.23 -1.25
CA ARG A 49 9.36 0.38 -0.89
C ARG A 49 8.05 1.16 -0.98
N GLU A 50 6.99 0.45 -1.30
CA GLU A 50 5.64 0.97 -1.37
C GLU A 50 4.80 0.37 -0.24
N GLY A 51 4.10 1.23 0.49
CA GLY A 51 3.08 0.85 1.46
C GLY A 51 1.70 1.12 0.88
N VAL A 52 0.80 0.15 0.98
CA VAL A 52 -0.61 0.31 0.62
C VAL A 52 -1.41 0.48 1.90
N ILE A 53 -2.11 1.61 2.02
CA ILE A 53 -2.88 1.97 3.20
C ILE A 53 -4.35 2.05 2.79
N VAL A 54 -5.20 1.25 3.43
CA VAL A 54 -6.66 1.41 3.29
C VAL A 54 -7.06 2.70 3.99
N ILE A 55 -7.90 3.49 3.34
CA ILE A 55 -8.32 4.81 3.85
C ILE A 55 -9.84 4.93 3.92
N LYS A 56 -10.32 5.98 4.58
CA LYS A 56 -11.74 6.38 4.58
C LYS A 56 -11.96 7.49 3.54
N GLN A 57 -13.22 7.75 3.19
CA GLN A 57 -13.59 8.68 2.11
C GLN A 57 -13.05 10.09 2.33
N GLU A 58 -13.06 10.51 3.60
CA GLU A 58 -12.62 11.81 4.08
C GLU A 58 -11.10 11.89 4.36
N THR A 59 -10.35 10.80 4.24
CA THR A 59 -8.89 10.84 4.41
C THR A 59 -8.27 11.81 3.42
N THR A 60 -7.44 12.70 3.95
CA THR A 60 -6.81 13.79 3.21
C THR A 60 -5.34 13.49 2.91
N MET A 61 -4.80 14.13 1.87
CA MET A 61 -3.36 14.11 1.59
C MET A 61 -2.53 14.62 2.78
N GLN A 62 -3.03 15.60 3.52
CA GLN A 62 -2.33 16.18 4.68
C GLN A 62 -2.14 15.15 5.81
N GLU A 63 -3.16 14.34 6.11
CA GLU A 63 -3.04 13.26 7.11
C GLU A 63 -2.01 12.21 6.68
N LEU A 64 -1.96 11.85 5.39
CA LEU A 64 -0.97 10.92 4.85
C LEU A 64 0.46 11.51 4.88
N GLN A 65 0.61 12.81 4.64
CA GLN A 65 1.88 13.52 4.79
C GLN A 65 2.32 13.60 6.26
N GLN A 66 1.38 13.78 7.19
CA GLN A 66 1.68 13.71 8.62
C GLN A 66 2.14 12.30 9.01
N PHE A 67 1.46 11.26 8.52
CA PHE A 67 1.88 9.87 8.72
C PHE A 67 3.30 9.63 8.21
N ALA A 68 3.59 10.07 7.00
CA ALA A 68 4.93 9.99 6.41
C ALA A 68 6.00 10.73 7.24
N THR A 69 5.64 11.88 7.81
CA THR A 69 6.55 12.67 8.67
C THR A 69 6.89 11.89 9.94
N VAL A 70 5.89 11.33 10.62
CA VAL A 70 6.10 10.50 11.83
C VAL A 70 6.93 9.26 11.50
N CYS A 71 6.68 8.59 10.35
CA CYS A 71 7.49 7.47 9.91
C CYS A 71 8.97 7.85 9.66
N LYS A 72 9.21 9.03 9.09
CA LYS A 72 10.58 9.54 8.89
C LYS A 72 11.30 9.76 10.21
N GLU A 73 10.64 10.39 11.17
CA GLU A 73 11.21 10.66 12.49
C GLU A 73 11.47 9.37 13.28
N ARG A 74 10.51 8.44 13.27
CA ARG A 74 10.57 7.22 14.08
C ARG A 74 11.49 6.14 13.49
N PHE A 75 11.47 5.97 12.17
CA PHE A 75 12.11 4.85 11.48
C PHE A 75 13.21 5.26 10.50
N GLY A 76 13.30 6.54 10.15
CA GLY A 76 14.23 7.02 9.13
C GLY A 76 13.83 6.63 7.70
N ILE A 77 12.55 6.31 7.46
CA ILE A 77 12.01 6.06 6.12
C ILE A 77 11.34 7.33 5.59
N GLU A 78 11.73 7.80 4.42
CA GLU A 78 11.23 9.08 3.88
C GLU A 78 10.26 8.83 2.73
N ALA A 79 9.00 9.26 2.88
CA ALA A 79 8.07 9.23 1.77
C ALA A 79 8.41 10.32 0.75
N PHE A 80 8.33 9.98 -0.54
CA PHE A 80 8.57 10.93 -1.64
C PHE A 80 7.47 10.92 -2.71
N GLN A 81 6.54 9.94 -2.65
CA GLN A 81 5.30 9.96 -3.43
C GLN A 81 4.15 9.43 -2.58
N ILE A 82 2.96 10.00 -2.78
CA ILE A 82 1.70 9.53 -2.20
C ILE A 82 0.63 9.61 -3.30
N HIS A 83 -0.07 8.51 -3.55
CA HIS A 83 -1.15 8.42 -4.54
C HIS A 83 -2.42 7.88 -3.88
N ILE A 84 -3.48 8.68 -3.86
CA ILE A 84 -4.78 8.29 -3.33
C ILE A 84 -5.68 7.84 -4.48
N HIS A 85 -6.20 6.62 -4.38
CA HIS A 85 -7.15 6.04 -5.32
C HIS A 85 -8.54 5.97 -4.68
N LYS A 86 -9.49 6.66 -5.29
CA LYS A 86 -10.93 6.67 -4.94
C LYS A 86 -11.81 6.12 -6.08
N ASP A 87 -11.19 5.71 -7.19
CA ASP A 87 -11.84 5.19 -8.39
C ASP A 87 -11.77 3.68 -8.55
N GLU A 88 -11.03 2.99 -7.69
CA GLU A 88 -10.92 1.54 -7.70
C GLU A 88 -11.98 0.87 -6.81
N GLY A 89 -12.42 -0.33 -7.20
CA GLY A 89 -13.37 -1.10 -6.40
C GLY A 89 -13.71 -2.44 -7.04
N TYR A 90 -14.74 -3.09 -6.52
CA TYR A 90 -15.21 -4.38 -7.04
C TYR A 90 -16.74 -4.39 -7.13
N MET A 91 -17.24 -5.13 -8.12
CA MET A 91 -18.68 -5.34 -8.28
C MET A 91 -19.09 -6.57 -7.46
N ASN A 92 -19.96 -6.38 -6.48
CA ASN A 92 -20.69 -7.49 -5.85
C ASN A 92 -21.95 -7.79 -6.63
N ALA A 93 -22.65 -8.89 -6.30
CA ALA A 93 -23.85 -9.34 -7.00
C ALA A 93 -24.97 -8.27 -7.13
N LYS A 94 -24.95 -7.22 -6.31
CA LYS A 94 -25.99 -6.17 -6.27
C LYS A 94 -25.47 -4.74 -6.43
N GLN A 95 -24.22 -4.47 -6.07
CA GLN A 95 -23.68 -3.11 -6.07
C GLN A 95 -22.16 -3.08 -6.16
N TRP A 96 -21.64 -1.98 -6.69
CA TRP A 96 -20.21 -1.69 -6.68
C TRP A 96 -19.79 -1.19 -5.31
N THR A 97 -18.68 -1.73 -4.81
CA THR A 97 -18.09 -1.36 -3.52
C THR A 97 -16.72 -0.71 -3.77
N PRO A 98 -16.50 0.53 -3.30
CA PRO A 98 -15.21 1.20 -3.47
C PRO A 98 -14.11 0.51 -2.65
N ASN A 99 -12.90 0.49 -3.20
CA ASN A 99 -11.68 0.09 -2.52
C ASN A 99 -10.77 1.31 -2.40
N LEU A 100 -11.04 2.14 -1.40
CA LEU A 100 -10.29 3.36 -1.16
C LEU A 100 -8.93 3.02 -0.54
N HIS A 101 -7.86 3.44 -1.19
CA HIS A 101 -6.52 3.19 -0.69
C HIS A 101 -5.53 4.25 -1.14
N ALA A 102 -4.44 4.38 -0.38
CA ALA A 102 -3.31 5.21 -0.71
C ALA A 102 -2.04 4.37 -0.87
N HIS A 103 -1.29 4.63 -1.94
CA HIS A 103 0.08 4.15 -2.09
C HIS A 103 1.03 5.20 -1.56
N VAL A 104 1.92 4.82 -0.65
CA VAL A 104 2.97 5.68 -0.10
C VAL A 104 4.32 5.07 -0.45
N VAL A 105 5.11 5.80 -1.23
CA VAL A 105 6.41 5.34 -1.71
C VAL A 105 7.53 5.95 -0.87
N PHE A 106 8.35 5.09 -0.29
CA PHE A 106 9.39 5.43 0.69
C PHE A 106 10.80 5.16 0.14
N ASP A 107 11.73 6.08 0.41
CA ASP A 107 13.16 5.78 0.47
C ASP A 107 13.41 5.00 1.77
N TRP A 108 13.86 3.76 1.59
CA TRP A 108 14.12 2.79 2.65
C TRP A 108 15.60 2.73 3.02
N THR A 109 16.37 3.77 2.73
CA THR A 109 17.80 3.85 3.01
C THR A 109 18.13 4.95 4.01
N GLN A 110 19.17 4.71 4.80
CA GLN A 110 19.68 5.64 5.81
C GLN A 110 20.75 6.57 5.21
N PRO A 111 21.12 7.67 5.91
CA PRO A 111 22.22 8.54 5.49
C PRO A 111 23.56 7.82 5.28
N ASN A 112 23.81 6.72 6.01
CA ASN A 112 24.99 5.86 5.81
C ASN A 112 24.91 4.97 4.55
N GLY A 113 23.89 5.15 3.70
CA GLY A 113 23.65 4.42 2.46
C GLY A 113 23.00 3.05 2.62
N LYS A 114 22.98 2.47 3.83
CA LYS A 114 22.43 1.13 4.08
C LYS A 114 20.90 1.18 4.20
N SER A 115 20.24 0.06 3.93
CA SER A 115 18.79 -0.04 4.11
C SER A 115 18.39 0.01 5.58
N VAL A 116 17.24 0.63 5.85
CA VAL A 116 16.57 0.57 7.16
C VAL A 116 16.11 -0.86 7.42
N ARG A 117 16.44 -1.38 8.61
CA ARG A 117 16.01 -2.70 9.07
C ARG A 117 14.95 -2.54 10.15
N LEU A 118 13.69 -2.72 9.77
CA LEU A 118 12.56 -2.74 10.71
C LEU A 118 12.34 -4.15 11.24
N SER A 119 12.19 -4.25 12.56
CA SER A 119 11.78 -5.46 13.27
C SER A 119 10.28 -5.71 13.13
N ARG A 120 9.79 -6.84 13.66
CA ARG A 120 8.34 -7.11 13.71
C ARG A 120 7.61 -6.08 14.57
N ASP A 121 8.24 -5.64 15.66
CA ASP A 121 7.66 -4.66 16.57
C ASP A 121 7.62 -3.28 15.91
N ASP A 122 8.66 -2.90 15.17
CA ASP A 122 8.66 -1.66 14.37
C ASP A 122 7.55 -1.68 13.31
N MET A 123 7.32 -2.81 12.65
CA MET A 123 6.23 -2.94 11.68
C MET A 123 4.85 -2.87 12.35
N ALA A 124 4.71 -3.41 13.56
CA ALA A 124 3.47 -3.32 14.34
C ALA A 124 3.22 -1.87 14.80
N GLU A 125 4.27 -1.14 15.17
CA GLU A 125 4.21 0.27 15.52
C GLU A 125 3.88 1.14 14.31
N LEU A 126 4.43 0.85 13.12
CA LEU A 126 4.08 1.52 11.87
C LEU A 126 2.57 1.42 11.59
N GLN A 127 1.97 0.26 11.82
CA GLN A 127 0.51 0.09 11.72
C GLN A 127 -0.26 0.92 12.76
N THR A 128 0.26 1.01 13.98
CA THR A 128 -0.34 1.87 15.03
C THR A 128 -0.28 3.33 14.62
N ILE A 129 0.87 3.83 14.17
CA ILE A 129 1.05 5.20 13.69
C ILE A 129 0.09 5.50 12.53
N ALA A 130 -0.09 4.56 11.60
CA ALA A 130 -1.06 4.70 10.51
C ALA A 130 -2.49 4.85 11.05
N SER A 131 -2.92 3.98 11.97
CA SER A 131 -4.27 4.05 12.55
C SER A 131 -4.51 5.34 13.33
N GLU A 132 -3.54 5.78 14.15
CA GLU A 132 -3.66 6.98 14.97
C GLU A 132 -3.69 8.25 14.10
N THR A 133 -2.78 8.33 13.12
CA THR A 133 -2.67 9.54 12.27
C THR A 133 -3.88 9.70 11.35
N LEU A 134 -4.46 8.60 10.87
CA LEU A 134 -5.63 8.62 10.00
C LEU A 134 -6.96 8.60 10.79
N GLY A 135 -6.91 8.54 12.12
CA GLY A 135 -8.09 8.39 12.97
C GLY A 135 -8.94 7.19 12.56
N MET A 136 -8.30 6.04 12.38
CA MET A 136 -8.89 4.76 12.00
C MET A 136 -8.66 3.72 13.09
N GLU A 137 -9.49 2.68 13.14
CA GLU A 137 -9.25 1.57 14.06
C GLU A 137 -8.07 0.72 13.59
N ARG A 138 -7.22 0.33 14.55
CA ARG A 138 -6.07 -0.54 14.28
C ARG A 138 -6.54 -1.95 13.96
N GLY A 139 -5.95 -2.54 12.92
CA GLY A 139 -6.19 -3.94 12.57
C GLY A 139 -5.81 -4.92 13.70
N VAL A 140 -6.54 -6.03 13.77
CA VAL A 140 -6.27 -7.13 14.70
C VAL A 140 -5.18 -8.05 14.16
N SER A 141 -4.35 -8.60 15.06
CA SER A 141 -3.38 -9.63 14.69
C SER A 141 -4.10 -10.86 14.16
N SER A 142 -3.63 -11.42 13.04
CA SER A 142 -4.17 -12.66 12.49
C SER A 142 -3.07 -13.50 11.84
N ASP A 143 -3.33 -14.80 11.69
CA ASP A 143 -2.44 -15.73 10.99
C ASP A 143 -2.65 -15.71 9.46
N ARG A 144 -3.40 -14.72 8.96
CA ARG A 144 -3.69 -14.58 7.53
C ARG A 144 -2.41 -14.28 6.77
N LYS A 145 -2.14 -15.07 5.73
CA LYS A 145 -1.03 -14.83 4.81
C LYS A 145 -1.41 -13.74 3.83
N HIS A 146 -0.46 -12.86 3.50
CA HIS A 146 -0.64 -11.87 2.45
C HIS A 146 -0.89 -12.56 1.10
N LEU A 147 -1.96 -12.14 0.43
CA LEU A 147 -2.31 -12.56 -0.92
C LEU A 147 -2.09 -11.37 -1.86
N SER A 148 -1.49 -11.61 -3.03
CA SER A 148 -1.50 -10.63 -4.11
C SER A 148 -2.93 -10.35 -4.57
N ALA A 149 -3.16 -9.19 -5.20
CA ALA A 149 -4.49 -8.82 -5.70
C ALA A 149 -5.11 -9.90 -6.63
N MET A 150 -4.30 -10.54 -7.48
CA MET A 150 -4.77 -11.62 -8.37
C MET A 150 -5.12 -12.90 -7.60
N GLN A 151 -4.32 -13.27 -6.59
CA GLN A 151 -4.62 -14.41 -5.72
C GLN A 151 -5.91 -14.16 -4.94
N TYR A 152 -6.08 -12.98 -4.36
CA TYR A 152 -7.30 -12.61 -3.64
C TYR A 152 -8.53 -12.68 -4.54
N LYS A 153 -8.48 -12.08 -5.74
CA LYS A 153 -9.56 -12.17 -6.73
C LYS A 153 -9.91 -13.61 -7.10
N THR A 154 -8.91 -14.48 -7.22
CA THR A 154 -9.11 -15.90 -7.53
C THR A 154 -9.80 -16.64 -6.38
N GLU A 155 -9.40 -16.40 -5.13
CA GLU A 155 -10.04 -17.02 -3.96
C GLU A 155 -11.47 -16.52 -3.78
N CYS A 156 -11.74 -15.21 -3.90
CA CYS A 156 -13.12 -14.70 -3.84
C CYS A 156 -14.01 -15.28 -4.95
N ALA A 157 -13.49 -15.42 -6.18
CA ALA A 157 -14.27 -16.03 -7.27
C ALA A 157 -14.59 -17.51 -6.98
N LYS A 158 -13.68 -18.26 -6.35
CA LYS A 158 -13.94 -19.65 -5.94
C LYS A 158 -15.01 -19.72 -4.85
N GLU A 159 -14.92 -18.87 -3.83
CA GLU A 159 -15.92 -18.81 -2.75
C GLU A 159 -17.30 -18.49 -3.31
N GLN A 160 -17.41 -17.49 -4.20
CA GLN A 160 -18.68 -17.14 -4.87
C GLN A 160 -19.24 -18.30 -5.70
N LEU A 161 -18.39 -19.04 -6.44
CA LEU A 161 -18.83 -20.22 -7.18
C LEU A 161 -19.31 -21.34 -6.26
N GLN A 162 -18.68 -21.50 -5.09
CA GLN A 162 -19.07 -22.50 -4.11
C GLN A 162 -20.39 -22.14 -3.40
N GLU A 163 -20.58 -20.88 -3.02
CA GLU A 163 -21.86 -20.38 -2.49
C GLU A 163 -22.98 -20.58 -3.51
N LEU A 164 -22.77 -20.19 -4.76
CA LEU A 164 -23.77 -20.36 -5.81
C LEU A 164 -24.11 -21.84 -6.07
N SER A 165 -23.10 -22.72 -6.01
CA SER A 165 -23.32 -24.17 -6.11
C SER A 165 -24.14 -24.72 -4.94
N ASN A 166 -23.90 -24.24 -3.72
CA ASN A 166 -24.66 -24.63 -2.54
C ASN A 166 -26.10 -24.12 -2.60
N ASP A 167 -26.30 -22.88 -3.04
CA ASP A 167 -27.62 -22.27 -3.22
C ASP A 167 -28.44 -23.04 -4.26
N ILE A 168 -27.84 -23.39 -5.41
CA ILE A 168 -28.50 -24.21 -6.44
C ILE A 168 -28.86 -25.60 -5.90
N SER A 169 -27.96 -26.24 -5.14
CA SER A 169 -28.25 -27.53 -4.52
C SER A 169 -29.42 -27.42 -3.53
N SER A 170 -29.46 -26.36 -2.72
CA SER A 170 -30.53 -26.14 -1.74
C SER A 170 -31.88 -25.78 -2.35
N ALA A 171 -31.89 -25.24 -3.58
CA ALA A 171 -33.11 -24.89 -4.30
C ALA A 171 -33.69 -26.06 -5.12
N LEU A 172 -32.93 -27.14 -5.27
CA LEU A 172 -33.33 -28.38 -5.97
C LEU A 172 -33.81 -29.48 -5.01
N ASP A 173 -33.58 -29.31 -3.70
CA ASP A 173 -34.14 -30.10 -2.60
C ASP A 173 -35.49 -29.54 -2.11
#